data_AF-A0A838I9G1-F1
#
_entry.id   AF-A0A838I9G1-F1
#
_cell.length_a   1.000
_cell.length_b   1.000
_cell.length_c   1.000
_cell.angle_alpha   90.00
_cell.angle_beta   90.00
_cell.angle_gamma   90.00
#
_symmetry.space_group_name_H-M   'P 1'
#
loop_
_entity.id
_entity.type
_entity.pdbx_description
1 polymer ?
#
loop_
_entity_poly.entity_id
_entity_poly.type
_entity_poly.pdbx_seq_one_letter_code
_entity_poly.pdbx_strand_id
1 'polypeptide(L)'
;MIPKGEGKPPRDSTSTVVATGTAPVTGPWQLEVWRGHGGNAPTAEPPGRCLFIHPLAPPHLTPSFSGFCGGLGFRKTPGFSRAQLNVPPPRKRPGGSLSQAKEVLIYGRVPERAAAIVITASRGVRIEITPGEGPKTIPGDFFVIPVKPGLGRARINWTDRDGNPGSRGIALMPPVTDS
;
A
#
# COMPACT_ATOMS: atom_id res chain seq x y z
N MET A 1 1.34 -2.81 21.22
CA MET A 1 2.41 -1.79 21.32
C MET A 1 3.44 -2.12 20.25
N ILE A 2 3.40 -1.46 19.09
CA ILE A 2 4.41 -1.68 18.03
C ILE A 2 5.75 -1.20 18.62
N PRO A 3 6.77 -2.06 18.75
CA PRO A 3 8.09 -1.61 19.18
C PRO A 3 8.52 -0.48 18.26
N LYS A 4 8.94 0.66 18.84
CA LYS A 4 9.49 1.78 18.07
C LYS A 4 10.59 1.23 17.17
N GLY A 5 10.29 1.02 15.89
CA GLY A 5 11.28 0.69 14.90
C GLY A 5 12.32 1.79 14.91
N GLU A 6 13.59 1.41 15.03
CA GLU A 6 14.71 2.25 14.65
C GLU A 6 14.49 2.64 13.17
N GLY A 7 14.02 3.87 13.00
CA GLY A 7 13.39 4.33 11.77
C GLY A 7 12.74 5.69 12.01
N LYS A 8 13.55 6.66 12.45
CA LYS A 8 13.21 8.09 12.41
C LYS A 8 14.39 8.85 11.80
N PRO A 9 14.15 9.93 11.04
CA PRO A 9 12.90 10.70 11.01
C PRO A 9 11.98 10.39 9.81
N PRO A 10 10.72 10.85 9.87
CA PRO A 10 9.88 11.00 8.69
C PRO A 10 10.66 11.68 7.56
N ARG A 11 10.42 11.28 6.30
CA ARG A 11 11.16 11.88 5.17
C ARG A 11 10.80 13.35 4.97
N ASP A 12 9.61 13.76 5.42
CA ASP A 12 9.16 15.16 5.47
C ASP A 12 8.71 15.52 6.89
N SER A 13 9.05 16.72 7.35
CA SER A 13 8.61 17.25 8.65
C SER A 13 7.08 17.27 8.85
N THR A 14 6.32 17.18 7.75
CA THR A 14 4.86 17.20 7.72
C THR A 14 4.24 15.81 7.52
N SER A 15 5.05 14.75 7.46
CA SER A 15 4.58 13.37 7.34
C SER A 15 4.58 12.62 8.69
N THR A 16 3.72 11.62 8.81
CA THR A 16 3.62 10.73 9.97
C THR A 16 3.76 9.29 9.50
N VAL A 17 4.73 8.56 10.06
CA VAL A 17 4.86 7.12 9.84
C VAL A 17 3.67 6.41 10.51
N VAL A 18 2.90 5.66 9.74
CA VAL A 18 1.70 4.94 10.19
C VAL A 18 1.89 3.43 10.27
N ALA A 19 2.87 2.88 9.54
CA ALA A 19 3.25 1.48 9.63
C ALA A 19 4.69 1.28 9.16
N THR A 20 5.35 0.23 9.65
CA THR A 20 6.68 -0.20 9.22
C THR A 20 6.72 -1.71 9.15
N GLY A 21 7.61 -2.26 8.34
CA GLY A 21 7.85 -3.70 8.31
C GLY A 21 8.95 -4.08 7.33
N THR A 22 9.01 -5.38 7.02
CA THR A 22 9.96 -5.94 6.07
C THR A 22 9.20 -6.83 5.09
N ALA A 23 9.59 -6.80 3.82
CA ALA A 23 9.08 -7.71 2.79
C ALA A 23 10.22 -8.54 2.18
N PRO A 24 9.95 -9.78 1.71
CA PRO A 24 11.00 -10.68 1.22
C PRO A 24 11.90 -10.10 0.12
N VAL A 25 11.37 -9.31 -0.81
CA VAL A 25 12.16 -8.73 -1.91
C VAL A 25 12.49 -7.26 -1.67
N THR A 26 11.52 -6.47 -1.19
CA THR A 26 11.70 -5.03 -0.96
C THR A 26 12.66 -4.73 0.20
N GLY A 27 12.77 -5.65 1.17
CA GLY A 27 13.46 -5.38 2.42
C GLY A 27 12.62 -4.48 3.34
N PRO A 28 13.26 -3.69 4.22
CA PRO A 28 12.58 -2.79 5.14
C PRO A 28 11.79 -1.71 4.38
N TRP A 29 10.57 -1.43 4.85
CA TRP A 29 9.67 -0.43 4.30
C TRP A 29 8.99 0.37 5.40
N GLN A 30 8.57 1.59 5.06
CA GLN A 30 7.69 2.42 5.87
C GLN A 30 6.51 2.94 5.06
N LEU A 31 5.38 3.09 5.74
CA LEU A 31 4.16 3.69 5.21
C LEU A 31 3.93 5.01 5.94
N GLU A 32 3.73 6.07 5.18
CA GLU A 32 3.61 7.43 5.68
C GLU A 32 2.30 8.08 5.24
N VAL A 33 1.67 8.81 6.16
CA VAL A 33 0.59 9.74 5.83
C VAL A 33 1.16 11.15 5.82
N TRP A 34 1.01 11.81 4.68
CA TRP A 34 1.38 13.21 4.48
C TRP A 34 0.11 14.07 4.38
N ARG A 35 0.14 15.28 4.94
CA ARG A 35 -0.88 16.30 4.74
C ARG A 35 -0.46 17.19 3.56
N GLY A 36 -1.10 16.99 2.41
CA GLY A 36 -0.94 17.88 1.26
C GLY A 36 -1.47 19.26 1.62
N HIS A 37 -0.63 20.28 1.43
CA HIS A 37 -0.94 21.66 1.81
C HIS A 37 -1.91 22.34 0.85
N GLY A 38 -2.14 21.77 -0.34
CA GLY A 38 -2.83 22.46 -1.42
C GLY A 38 -1.96 23.58 -1.97
N GLY A 39 -1.90 23.73 -3.28
CA GLY A 39 -1.29 24.89 -3.91
C GLY A 39 -2.08 25.32 -5.13
N ASN A 40 -1.83 26.54 -5.57
CA ASN A 40 -2.53 27.13 -6.71
C ASN A 40 -1.88 26.79 -8.06
N ALA A 41 -0.77 26.05 -8.06
CA ALA A 41 -0.10 25.62 -9.28
C ALA A 41 -0.83 24.40 -9.89
N PRO A 42 -0.84 24.23 -11.23
CA PRO A 42 -1.39 23.04 -11.88
C PRO A 42 -0.72 21.72 -11.45
N THR A 43 0.51 21.81 -10.95
CA THR A 43 1.30 20.70 -10.40
C THR A 43 1.23 20.60 -8.88
N ALA A 44 0.50 21.50 -8.22
CA ALA A 44 0.39 21.48 -6.79
C ALA A 44 -0.41 20.26 -6.33
N GLU A 45 0.01 19.70 -5.21
CA GLU A 45 -0.67 18.57 -4.62
C GLU A 45 -2.09 18.96 -4.22
N PRO A 46 -3.08 18.08 -4.43
CA PRO A 46 -4.43 18.34 -3.97
C PRO A 46 -4.43 18.45 -2.44
N PRO A 47 -5.20 19.39 -1.86
CA PRO A 47 -5.33 19.48 -0.41
C PRO A 47 -5.91 18.17 0.15
N GLY A 48 -5.37 17.71 1.27
CA GLY A 48 -5.88 16.50 1.94
C GLY A 48 -4.79 15.62 2.52
N ARG A 49 -5.11 14.33 2.67
CA ARG A 49 -4.15 13.32 3.14
C ARG A 49 -3.72 12.45 1.97
N CYS A 50 -2.42 12.21 1.90
CA CYS A 50 -1.78 11.30 0.98
C CYS A 50 -1.16 10.15 1.75
N LEU A 51 -1.17 8.96 1.16
CA LEU A 51 -0.55 7.76 1.72
C LEU A 51 0.57 7.33 0.79
N PHE A 52 1.78 7.23 1.34
CA PHE A 52 2.99 6.88 0.60
C PHE A 52 3.67 5.68 1.21
N ILE A 53 4.14 4.76 0.37
CA ILE A 53 5.01 3.66 0.77
C ILE A 53 6.45 3.93 0.29
N HIS A 54 7.40 3.72 1.19
CA HIS A 54 8.82 3.93 0.97
C HIS A 54 9.61 2.68 1.35
N PRO A 55 10.26 2.00 0.37
CA PRO A 55 11.39 1.12 0.63
C PRO A 55 12.55 1.92 1.24
N LEU A 56 13.11 1.43 2.34
CA LEU A 56 14.16 2.14 3.09
C LEU A 56 15.58 1.77 2.67
N ALA A 57 15.79 0.54 2.26
CA ALA A 57 17.07 0.05 1.77
C ALA A 57 16.85 -0.90 0.59
N PRO A 58 16.29 -0.43 -0.53
CA PRO A 58 15.97 -1.33 -1.63
C PRO A 58 17.28 -1.88 -2.22
N PRO A 59 17.53 -3.20 -2.19
CA PRO A 59 18.84 -3.75 -2.53
C PRO A 59 19.23 -3.49 -4.01
N HIS A 60 18.27 -3.13 -4.87
CA HIS A 60 18.49 -3.00 -6.31
C HIS A 60 17.66 -1.90 -7.00
N LEU A 61 17.15 -0.90 -6.25
CA LEU A 61 16.31 0.17 -6.82
C LEU A 61 16.93 1.54 -6.58
N THR A 62 16.74 2.45 -7.54
CA THR A 62 16.69 3.89 -7.22
C THR A 62 15.63 4.11 -6.15
N PRO A 63 15.83 5.04 -5.19
CA PRO A 63 14.80 5.40 -4.23
C PRO A 63 13.47 5.62 -4.95
N SER A 64 12.50 4.74 -4.69
CA SER A 64 11.20 4.75 -5.35
C SER A 64 10.17 4.85 -4.25
N PHE A 65 9.19 5.72 -4.43
CA PHE A 65 8.02 5.77 -3.59
C PHE A 65 6.79 5.59 -4.48
N SER A 66 5.75 5.00 -3.92
CA SER A 66 4.43 4.98 -4.53
C SER A 66 3.49 5.60 -3.53
N GLY A 67 2.54 6.39 -4.01
CA GLY A 67 1.53 6.94 -3.15
C GLY A 67 0.32 7.39 -3.92
N PHE A 68 -0.70 7.76 -3.16
CA PHE A 68 -1.90 8.36 -3.70
C PHE A 68 -2.43 9.39 -2.71
N CYS A 69 -2.97 10.45 -3.27
CA CYS A 69 -3.72 11.46 -2.53
C CYS A 69 -5.21 11.28 -2.79
N GLY A 70 -6.02 11.55 -1.78
CA GLY A 70 -7.48 11.60 -1.95
C GLY A 70 -8.03 12.80 -1.21
N GLY A 71 -8.81 13.65 -1.91
CA GLY A 71 -9.55 14.73 -1.26
C GLY A 71 -10.40 14.19 -0.10
N LEU A 72 -10.32 14.87 1.05
CA LEU A 72 -10.95 14.49 2.33
C LEU A 72 -10.78 13.00 2.74
N GLY A 73 -9.57 12.45 2.57
CA GLY A 73 -9.13 11.28 3.34
C GLY A 73 -9.44 9.91 2.73
N PHE A 74 -8.99 9.70 1.49
CA PHE A 74 -8.85 8.38 0.83
C PHE A 74 -10.12 7.75 0.21
N ARG A 75 -10.95 8.51 -0.53
CA ARG A 75 -12.15 7.93 -1.19
C ARG A 75 -11.81 7.02 -2.38
N LYS A 76 -12.00 5.70 -2.21
CA LYS A 76 -12.78 4.84 -3.13
C LYS A 76 -13.81 3.92 -2.43
N THR A 77 -13.88 3.91 -1.10
CA THR A 77 -15.03 3.51 -0.27
C THR A 77 -14.81 4.20 1.09
N PRO A 78 -15.81 4.67 1.87
CA PRO A 78 -15.53 5.40 3.11
C PRO A 78 -14.61 4.60 4.05
N GLY A 79 -13.37 5.06 4.20
CA GLY A 79 -12.36 4.43 5.04
C GLY A 79 -11.51 3.34 4.41
N PHE A 80 -11.81 2.86 3.20
CA PHE A 80 -11.02 1.83 2.53
C PHE A 80 -10.33 2.35 1.26
N SER A 81 -9.03 2.12 1.17
CA SER A 81 -8.18 2.52 0.05
C SER A 81 -7.17 1.44 -0.30
N ARG A 82 -6.69 1.45 -1.54
CA ARG A 82 -5.64 0.53 -2.02
C ARG A 82 -4.78 1.16 -3.11
N ALA A 83 -3.48 0.94 -3.02
CA ALA A 83 -2.49 1.24 -4.04
C ALA A 83 -1.42 0.15 -4.10
N GLN A 84 -0.54 0.23 -5.09
CA GLN A 84 0.45 -0.80 -5.38
C GLN A 84 1.81 -0.17 -5.68
N LEU A 85 2.87 -0.81 -5.18
CA LEU A 85 4.25 -0.58 -5.60
C LEU A 85 4.76 -1.86 -6.27
N ASN A 86 5.11 -1.76 -7.55
CA ASN A 86 5.75 -2.85 -8.27
C ASN A 86 7.25 -2.79 -8.01
N VAL A 87 7.82 -3.88 -7.49
CA VAL A 87 9.24 -4.00 -7.18
C VAL A 87 9.90 -4.73 -8.35
N PRO A 88 10.62 -4.02 -9.25
CA PRO A 88 11.21 -4.64 -10.42
C PRO A 88 12.31 -5.65 -10.02
N PRO A 89 12.66 -6.57 -10.93
CA PRO A 89 13.79 -7.46 -10.70
C PRO A 89 15.08 -6.62 -10.68
N PRO A 90 16.16 -7.10 -10.02
CA PRO A 90 17.47 -6.48 -10.16
C PRO A 90 17.81 -6.36 -11.66
N ARG A 91 18.32 -5.18 -12.08
CA ARG A 91 18.67 -4.90 -13.48
C ARG A 91 19.49 -6.06 -14.05
N LYS A 92 18.99 -6.73 -15.10
CA LYS A 92 19.84 -7.55 -15.97
C LYS A 92 20.77 -6.61 -16.76
N ARG A 93 21.97 -7.12 -17.06
CA ARG A 93 22.96 -6.54 -17.99
C ARG A 93 22.31 -6.02 -19.30
N PRO A 94 22.96 -5.11 -20.04
CA PRO A 94 22.43 -4.58 -21.31
C PRO A 94 21.99 -5.74 -22.24
N GLY A 95 20.76 -5.68 -22.75
CA GLY A 95 20.18 -6.69 -23.65
C GLY A 95 19.08 -7.59 -23.07
N GLY A 96 18.66 -7.41 -21.82
CA GLY A 96 17.54 -8.15 -21.22
C GLY A 96 16.19 -7.41 -21.32
N SER A 97 15.12 -8.12 -21.72
CA SER A 97 13.74 -7.60 -21.73
C SER A 97 13.30 -7.11 -20.34
N LEU A 98 12.80 -5.86 -20.28
CA LEU A 98 12.04 -5.30 -19.15
C LEU A 98 10.66 -5.95 -19.14
N SER A 99 10.27 -6.82 -18.19
CA SER A 99 8.83 -7.09 -18.06
C SER A 99 8.25 -7.84 -16.85
N GLN A 100 8.96 -8.20 -15.77
CA GLN A 100 8.24 -8.81 -14.62
C GLN A 100 8.78 -8.37 -13.26
N ALA A 101 7.96 -7.63 -12.50
CA ALA A 101 8.19 -7.33 -11.09
C ALA A 101 8.43 -8.62 -10.30
N LYS A 102 9.32 -8.63 -9.31
CA LYS A 102 9.54 -9.79 -8.42
C LYS A 102 8.55 -9.84 -7.26
N GLU A 103 8.05 -8.68 -6.86
CA GLU A 103 7.15 -8.49 -5.74
C GLU A 103 6.24 -7.30 -6.02
N VAL A 104 5.03 -7.34 -5.50
CA VAL A 104 4.12 -6.20 -5.48
C VAL A 104 3.76 -5.94 -4.01
N LEU A 105 3.98 -4.72 -3.54
CA LEU A 105 3.45 -4.31 -2.24
C LEU A 105 2.08 -3.69 -2.44
N ILE A 106 1.04 -4.32 -1.89
CA ILE A 106 -0.31 -3.77 -1.87
C ILE A 106 -0.50 -3.09 -0.54
N TYR A 107 -0.85 -1.81 -0.54
CA TYR A 107 -0.95 -1.02 0.68
C TYR A 107 -2.16 -0.12 0.67
N GLY A 108 -2.59 0.29 1.86
CA GLY A 108 -3.76 1.13 2.00
C GLY A 108 -4.17 1.36 3.44
N ARG A 109 -5.37 1.92 3.55
CA ARG A 109 -6.06 2.19 4.81
C ARG A 109 -7.38 1.43 4.84
N VAL A 110 -7.79 1.01 6.03
CA VAL A 110 -9.11 0.44 6.34
C VAL A 110 -9.75 1.18 7.52
N PRO A 111 -11.09 1.09 7.71
CA PRO A 111 -11.73 1.55 8.93
C PRO A 111 -11.24 0.78 10.17
N GLU A 112 -11.26 1.39 11.35
CA GLU A 112 -10.83 0.78 12.64
C GLU A 112 -11.65 -0.46 13.03
N ARG A 113 -12.84 -0.62 12.44
CA ARG A 113 -13.69 -1.80 12.63
C ARG A 113 -13.32 -2.98 11.74
N ALA A 114 -12.34 -2.82 10.84
CA ALA A 114 -11.89 -3.91 9.98
C ALA A 114 -11.12 -4.93 10.81
N ALA A 115 -11.58 -6.19 10.79
CA ALA A 115 -10.89 -7.29 11.45
C ALA A 115 -9.83 -7.92 10.53
N ALA A 116 -10.09 -7.94 9.22
CA ALA A 116 -9.15 -8.48 8.25
C ALA A 116 -9.21 -7.78 6.89
N ILE A 117 -8.12 -7.90 6.14
CA ILE A 117 -8.02 -7.57 4.73
C ILE A 117 -7.85 -8.86 3.97
N VAL A 118 -8.64 -9.03 2.93
CA VAL A 118 -8.74 -10.26 2.16
C VAL A 118 -8.40 -9.97 0.71
N ILE A 119 -7.39 -10.66 0.18
CA ILE A 119 -7.13 -10.74 -1.25
C ILE A 119 -7.63 -12.08 -1.75
N THR A 120 -8.50 -12.06 -2.76
CA THR A 120 -8.94 -13.23 -3.50
C THR A 120 -8.43 -13.15 -4.93
N ALA A 121 -7.90 -14.22 -5.49
CA ALA A 121 -7.46 -14.28 -6.88
C ALA A 121 -7.85 -15.62 -7.54
N SER A 122 -7.61 -15.74 -8.85
CA SER A 122 -7.86 -16.97 -9.61
C SER A 122 -7.21 -18.19 -8.95
N ARG A 123 -7.72 -19.39 -9.27
CA ARG A 123 -7.23 -20.69 -8.77
C ARG A 123 -7.35 -20.86 -7.24
N GLY A 124 -8.34 -20.21 -6.63
CA GLY A 124 -8.65 -20.37 -5.20
C GLY A 124 -7.68 -19.68 -4.25
N VAL A 125 -6.82 -18.78 -4.75
CA VAL A 125 -5.89 -18.03 -3.89
C VAL A 125 -6.68 -17.10 -2.98
N ARG A 126 -6.49 -17.26 -1.67
CA ARG A 126 -6.98 -16.38 -0.62
C ARG A 126 -5.84 -16.00 0.31
N ILE A 127 -5.60 -14.71 0.49
CA ILE A 127 -4.65 -14.16 1.45
C ILE A 127 -5.45 -13.31 2.42
N GLU A 128 -5.26 -13.54 3.71
CA GLU A 128 -5.95 -12.83 4.77
C GLU A 128 -4.94 -12.30 5.77
N ILE A 129 -5.04 -11.02 6.11
CA ILE A 129 -4.17 -10.38 7.10
C ILE A 129 -4.99 -9.49 8.04
N THR A 130 -4.52 -9.37 9.28
CA THR A 130 -5.03 -8.35 10.21
C THR A 130 -4.36 -7.01 9.89
N PRO A 131 -5.12 -5.90 9.76
CA PRO A 131 -4.53 -4.58 9.60
C PRO A 131 -3.74 -4.17 10.85
N GLY A 132 -2.70 -3.36 10.66
CA GLY A 132 -1.95 -2.76 11.76
C GLY A 132 -2.64 -1.51 12.28
N GLU A 133 -2.72 -1.38 13.60
CA GLU A 133 -3.30 -0.21 14.27
C GLU A 133 -2.56 1.07 13.86
N GLY A 134 -3.31 2.07 13.40
CA GLY A 134 -2.78 3.38 13.07
C GLY A 134 -2.40 4.21 14.30
N PRO A 135 -1.62 5.29 14.13
CA PRO A 135 -1.39 6.23 15.23
C PRO A 135 -2.70 6.94 15.62
N LYS A 136 -2.92 7.17 16.92
CA LYS A 136 -4.15 7.78 17.48
C LYS A 136 -4.56 9.12 16.83
N THR A 137 -3.63 9.84 16.22
CA THR A 137 -3.86 11.13 15.57
C THR A 137 -4.42 11.00 14.14
N ILE A 138 -4.41 9.80 13.56
CA ILE A 138 -4.86 9.52 12.20
C ILE A 138 -5.88 8.37 12.25
N PRO A 139 -7.18 8.64 12.08
CA PRO A 139 -8.21 7.61 12.15
C PRO A 139 -7.99 6.49 11.15
N GLY A 140 -8.37 5.27 11.53
CA GLY A 140 -8.27 4.07 10.69
C GLY A 140 -6.95 3.31 10.84
N ASP A 141 -7.00 2.08 10.38
CA ASP A 141 -5.87 1.15 10.40
C ASP A 141 -5.23 1.06 9.03
N PHE A 142 -4.01 0.52 8.99
CA PHE A 142 -3.17 0.52 7.81
C PHE A 142 -2.64 -0.86 7.49
N PHE A 143 -2.32 -1.08 6.23
CA PHE A 143 -1.80 -2.36 5.79
C PHE A 143 -0.78 -2.23 4.66
N VAL A 144 0.11 -3.22 4.64
CA VAL A 144 1.01 -3.53 3.54
C VAL A 144 1.07 -5.05 3.41
N ILE A 145 0.77 -5.56 2.22
CA ILE A 145 0.78 -6.99 1.91
C ILE A 145 1.77 -7.20 0.76
N PRO A 146 2.93 -7.83 1.00
CA PRO A 146 3.80 -8.28 -0.08
C PRO A 146 3.17 -9.49 -0.76
N VAL A 147 3.05 -9.43 -2.08
CA VAL A 147 2.56 -10.55 -2.89
C VAL A 147 3.49 -10.84 -4.07
N LYS A 148 3.43 -12.06 -4.56
CA LYS A 148 4.04 -12.40 -5.85
C LYS A 148 3.30 -11.67 -6.98
N PRO A 149 4.01 -11.24 -8.05
CA PRO A 149 3.39 -10.73 -9.26
C PRO A 149 2.42 -11.76 -9.88
N GLY A 150 1.49 -11.30 -10.72
CA GLY A 150 0.66 -12.21 -11.52
C GLY A 150 -0.50 -12.87 -10.76
N LEU A 151 -1.01 -12.23 -9.70
CA LEU A 151 -2.27 -12.63 -9.08
C LEU A 151 -3.44 -12.34 -10.04
N GLY A 152 -3.73 -13.30 -10.93
CA GLY A 152 -4.79 -13.18 -11.94
C GLY A 152 -6.15 -12.84 -11.34
N ARG A 153 -6.86 -11.87 -11.95
CA ARG A 153 -8.19 -11.36 -11.52
C ARG A 153 -8.29 -11.04 -10.02
N ALA A 154 -7.18 -10.63 -9.39
CA ALA A 154 -7.17 -10.44 -7.96
C ALA A 154 -8.03 -9.25 -7.51
N ARG A 155 -8.73 -9.42 -6.39
CA ARG A 155 -9.54 -8.39 -5.73
C ARG A 155 -9.15 -8.30 -4.27
N ILE A 156 -9.15 -7.10 -3.73
CA ILE A 156 -8.91 -6.82 -2.32
C ILE A 156 -10.17 -6.28 -1.65
N ASN A 157 -10.49 -6.78 -0.45
CA ASN A 157 -11.60 -6.36 0.39
C ASN A 157 -11.15 -6.28 1.86
N TRP A 158 -12.01 -5.78 2.74
CA TRP A 158 -11.87 -5.93 4.19
C TRP A 158 -13.13 -6.59 4.76
N THR A 159 -13.01 -7.27 5.89
CA THR A 159 -14.13 -7.85 6.65
C THR A 159 -14.19 -7.29 8.06
N ASP A 160 -15.39 -7.19 8.63
CA ASP A 160 -15.57 -6.91 10.05
C ASP A 160 -15.33 -8.17 10.90
N ARG A 161 -15.55 -8.06 12.22
CA ARG A 161 -15.33 -9.15 13.19
C ARG A 161 -16.28 -10.32 13.01
N ASP A 162 -17.43 -10.11 12.38
CA ASP A 162 -18.42 -11.14 12.09
C ASP A 162 -18.14 -11.81 10.72
N GLY A 163 -17.08 -11.37 10.03
CA GLY A 163 -16.68 -11.88 8.72
C GLY A 163 -17.46 -11.23 7.57
N ASN A 164 -18.28 -10.22 7.82
CA ASN A 164 -19.05 -9.58 6.76
C ASN A 164 -18.14 -8.71 5.89
N PRO A 165 -18.29 -8.76 4.56
CA PRO A 165 -17.51 -7.94 3.65
C PRO A 165 -17.87 -6.45 3.81
N GLY A 166 -16.88 -5.63 4.12
CA GLY A 166 -17.04 -4.20 4.31
C GLY A 166 -16.91 -3.35 3.03
N SER A 167 -16.63 -3.99 1.89
CA SER A 167 -16.70 -3.38 0.55
C SER A 167 -17.09 -4.41 -0.52
N ARG A 168 -17.37 -3.94 -1.75
CA ARG A 168 -17.62 -4.80 -2.93
C ARG A 168 -16.35 -5.45 -3.50
N GLY A 169 -15.21 -5.27 -2.83
CA GLY A 169 -13.89 -5.63 -3.31
C GLY A 169 -13.42 -4.72 -4.45
N ILE A 170 -12.12 -4.43 -4.51
CA ILE A 170 -11.51 -3.59 -5.52
C ILE A 170 -10.51 -4.46 -6.30
N ALA A 171 -10.59 -4.47 -7.63
CA ALA A 171 -9.62 -5.20 -8.45
C ALA A 171 -8.20 -4.67 -8.19
N LEU A 172 -7.18 -5.53 -8.16
CA LEU A 172 -5.76 -5.16 -8.12
C LEU A 172 -5.23 -4.90 -9.54
N MET A 173 -4.03 -4.33 -9.67
CA MET A 173 -3.43 -3.97 -10.96
C MET A 173 -2.19 -4.81 -11.27
N PRO A 174 -1.87 -5.07 -12.55
CA PRO A 174 -2.72 -4.80 -13.70
C PRO A 174 -3.95 -5.72 -13.69
N PRO A 175 -5.16 -5.20 -13.97
CA PRO A 175 -6.30 -6.05 -14.17
C PRO A 175 -6.02 -6.89 -15.43
N VAL A 176 -5.83 -8.20 -15.27
CA VAL A 176 -5.69 -9.10 -16.43
C VAL A 176 -7.10 -9.51 -16.84
N THR A 177 -7.53 -9.03 -18.01
CA THR A 177 -8.61 -9.62 -18.80
C THR A 177 -8.13 -10.96 -19.35
N ASP A 178 -8.95 -11.99 -19.28
CA ASP A 178 -8.65 -13.24 -19.97
C ASP A 178 -8.74 -12.94 -21.48
N SER A 179 -7.63 -13.08 -22.19
CA SER A 179 -7.64 -13.28 -23.65
C SER A 179 -7.70 -14.78 -23.91
#